data_AF-A0A1Q5P3I9-F1
#
_entry.id   AF-A0A1Q5P3I9-F1
#
_cell.length_a   1.000
_cell.length_b   1.000
_cell.length_c   1.000
_cell.angle_alpha   90.00
_cell.angle_beta   90.00
_cell.angle_gamma   90.00
#
_symmetry.space_group_name_H-M   'P 1'
#
loop_
_entity.id
_entity.type
_entity.pdbx_description
1 polymer ?
#
loop_
_entity_poly.entity_id
_entity_poly.type
_entity_poly.pdbx_seq_one_letter_code
_entity_poly.pdbx_strand_id
1 'polypeptide(L)' 'MDKDMLLSAIEEKRTELFNIAIDNGLTSPLAIEYSQELDQLLNLYEDLHIPKTPKTKKY' A
#
# COMPACT_ATOMS: atom_id res chain seq x y z
N MET A 1 -16.59 -0.05 4.06
CA MET A 1 -15.77 -0.26 2.85
C MET A 1 -15.95 -1.70 2.44
N ASP A 2 -16.30 -1.93 1.18
CA ASP A 2 -16.31 -3.29 0.63
C ASP A 2 -14.86 -3.76 0.46
N LYS A 3 -14.58 -5.02 0.79
CA LYS A 3 -13.25 -5.62 0.69
C LYS A 3 -12.73 -5.53 -0.75
N ASP A 4 -13.61 -5.77 -1.72
CA ASP A 4 -13.25 -5.80 -3.13
C ASP A 4 -12.96 -4.40 -3.68
N MET A 5 -13.62 -3.37 -3.13
CA MET A 5 -13.30 -1.97 -3.43
C MET A 5 -11.92 -1.59 -2.92
N LEU A 6 -11.57 -2.01 -1.69
CA LEU A 6 -10.26 -1.72 -1.10
C LEU A 6 -9.14 -2.47 -1.84
N LEU A 7 -9.36 -3.73 -2.23
CA LEU A 7 -8.42 -4.48 -3.06
C LEU A 7 -8.21 -3.85 -4.44
N SER A 8 -9.29 -3.38 -5.07
CA SER A 8 -9.21 -2.69 -6.35
C SER A 8 -8.35 -1.43 -6.25
N ALA A 9 -8.56 -0.62 -5.19
CA ALA A 9 -7.75 0.57 -4.94
C ALA A 9 -6.27 0.27 -4.70
N ILE A 10 -5.96 -0.84 -4.01
CA ILE A 10 -4.57 -1.29 -3.78
C ILE A 10 -3.90 -1.65 -5.11
N GLU A 11 -4.55 -2.43 -5.97
CA GLU A 11 -3.96 -2.85 -7.25
C GLU A 11 -3.84 -1.68 -8.25
N GLU A 12 -4.80 -0.77 -8.27
CA GLU A 12 -4.71 0.47 -9.04
C GLU A 12 -3.49 1.29 -8.60
N LYS A 13 -3.37 1.54 -7.28
CA LYS A 13 -2.27 2.35 -6.74
C LYS A 13 -0.90 1.69 -6.94
N ARG A 14 -0.83 0.37 -6.85
CA ARG A 14 0.38 -0.41 -7.13
C ARG A 14 0.81 -0.28 -8.59
N THR A 15 -0.15 -0.28 -9.52
CA THR A 15 0.12 -0.09 -10.95
C THR A 15 0.64 1.32 -11.22
N GLU A 16 0.04 2.34 -10.60
CA GLU A 16 0.53 3.72 -10.70
C GLU A 16 1.95 3.87 -10.17
N LEU A 17 2.23 3.33 -8.97
CA LEU A 17 3.57 3.34 -8.38
C LEU A 17 4.59 2.64 -9.29
N PHE A 18 4.22 1.50 -9.87
CA PHE A 18 5.10 0.77 -10.78
C PHE A 18 5.46 1.60 -12.01
N ASN A 19 4.49 2.28 -12.62
CA ASN A 19 4.73 3.15 -13.76
C ASN A 19 5.63 4.34 -13.39
N ILE A 20 5.34 5.00 -12.28
CA ILE A 20 6.16 6.12 -11.79
C ILE A 20 7.58 5.68 -11.45
N ALA A 21 7.74 4.49 -10.89
CA ALA A 21 9.04 3.91 -10.58
C ALA A 21 9.86 3.58 -11.84
N ILE A 22 9.21 3.16 -12.92
CA ILE A 22 9.84 2.96 -14.23
C ILE A 22 10.31 4.31 -14.80
N ASP A 23 9.45 5.33 -14.75
CA ASP A 23 9.71 6.61 -15.41
C ASP A 23 10.69 7.50 -14.62
N ASN A 24 10.56 7.53 -13.29
CA ASN A 24 11.26 8.47 -12.42
C ASN A 24 12.24 7.80 -11.45
N GLY A 25 12.22 6.47 -11.37
CA GLY A 25 12.95 5.72 -10.35
C GLY A 25 12.24 5.70 -9.00
N LEU A 26 12.50 4.64 -8.23
CA LEU A 26 11.91 4.42 -6.89
C LEU A 26 12.36 5.44 -5.83
N THR A 27 13.47 6.15 -6.07
CA THR A 27 13.97 7.18 -5.16
C THR A 27 13.41 8.57 -5.46
N SER A 28 12.59 8.71 -6.52
CA SER A 28 11.94 9.98 -6.81
C SER A 28 10.93 10.33 -5.70
N PRO A 29 10.77 11.62 -5.37
CA PRO A 29 9.78 12.05 -4.38
C PRO A 29 8.37 11.53 -4.70
N LEU A 30 8.02 11.49 -6.00
CA LEU A 30 6.72 11.01 -6.46
C LEU A 30 6.54 9.49 -6.23
N ALA A 31 7.56 8.68 -6.51
CA ALA A 31 7.50 7.25 -6.20
C ALA A 31 7.41 6.99 -4.68
N ILE A 32 8.08 7.82 -3.88
CA ILE A 32 8.03 7.72 -2.42
C ILE A 32 6.63 8.07 -1.91
N GLU A 33 6.02 9.15 -2.40
CA GLU A 33 4.64 9.52 -2.05
C GLU A 33 3.65 8.40 -2.41
N TYR A 34 3.74 7.84 -3.61
CA TYR A 34 2.85 6.78 -4.05
C TYR A 34 3.06 5.48 -3.28
N SER A 35 4.30 5.19 -2.87
CA SER A 35 4.60 4.08 -1.96
C SER A 35 3.96 4.27 -0.59
N GLN A 36 3.97 5.50 -0.05
CA GLN A 36 3.34 5.80 1.24
C GLN A 36 1.82 5.68 1.17
N GLU A 37 1.19 6.12 0.07
CA GLU A 37 -0.24 5.97 -0.15
C GLU A 37 -0.64 4.50 -0.31
N LEU A 38 0.15 3.71 -1.04
CA LEU A 38 -0.05 2.26 -1.15
C LEU A 38 0.06 1.57 0.22
N ASP A 39 1.06 1.94 1.02
CA ASP A 39 1.22 1.41 2.38
C ASP A 39 0.03 1.75 3.28
N GLN A 40 -0.55 2.94 3.17
CA GLN A 40 -1.75 3.31 3.92
C GLN A 40 -2.95 2.43 3.55
N LEU A 41 -3.14 2.14 2.27
CA LEU A 41 -4.21 1.24 1.79
C LEU A 41 -4.01 -0.18 2.29
N LEU A 42 -2.77 -0.69 2.26
CA LEU A 42 -2.41 -2.01 2.79
C LEU A 42 -2.65 -2.10 4.30
N ASN A 43 -2.25 -1.09 5.06
CA ASN A 43 -2.50 -1.01 6.50
C ASN A 43 -3.99 -0.98 6.81
N LEU A 44 -4.78 -0.23 6.04
CA LEU A 44 -6.23 -0.20 6.20
C LEU A 44 -6.85 -1.57 5.91
N TYR A 45 -6.37 -2.27 4.89
CA TYR A 45 -6.83 -3.62 4.57
C TYR A 45 -6.47 -4.61 5.69
N GLU A 46 -5.24 -4.55 6.21
CA GLU A 46 -4.81 -5.35 7.35
C GLU A 46 -5.69 -5.08 8.58
N ASP A 47 -5.91 -3.81 8.93
CA ASP A 47 -6.73 -3.42 10.09
C ASP A 47 -8.19 -3.88 9.99
N LEU A 48 -8.78 -3.87 8.78
CA LEU A 48 -10.17 -4.22 8.55
C LEU A 48 -10.41 -5.73 8.38
N HIS A 49 -9.43 -6.47 7.84
CA HIS A 49 -9.65 -7.85 7.39
C HIS A 49 -8.72 -8.89 8.03
N ILE A 50 -7.61 -8.47 8.65
CA ILE A 50 -6.71 -9.38 9.34
C ILE A 50 -6.95 -9.21 10.84
N PRO A 51 -7.46 -10.25 11.55
CA PRO A 51 -7.58 -10.18 13.00
C PRO A 51 -6.19 -9.96 13.58
N LYS A 52 -6.01 -8.87 14.35
CA LYS A 52 -4.73 -8.52 14.98
C LYS A 52 -4.28 -9.67 15.87
N THR A 53 -3.43 -10.54 15.35
CA THR A 53 -2.57 -11.34 16.21
C THR A 53 -1.58 -10.36 16.84
N PRO A 54 -1.30 -10.46 18.15
CA PRO A 54 -0.38 -9.54 18.80
C PRO A 54 0.97 -9.65 18.08
N LYS A 55 1.35 -8.61 17.31
CA LYS A 55 2.67 -8.50 16.68
C LYS A 55 3.68 -8.55 17.81
N THR A 56 4.28 -9.72 18.04
CA THR A 56 5.37 -9.89 18.99
C THR A 56 6.51 -9.00 18.53
N LYS A 57 6.70 -7.89 19.27
CA LYS A 57 7.90 -7.06 19.17
C LYS A 57 9.10 -7.95 19.43
N LYS A 58 9.80 -8.38 18.38
CA LYS A 58 11.15 -8.92 18.52
C LYS A 58 12.08 -7.73 18.69
N TYR A 59 12.51 -7.55 19.93
CA TYR A 59 13.61 -6.66 20.33
C TYR A 59 14.94 -7.22 19.84
#